data_AF-K5YNX1-F1
#
_entry.id   AF-K5YNX1-F1
#
_cell.length_a   1.000
_cell.length_b   1.000
_cell.length_c   1.000
_cell.angle_alpha   90.00
_cell.angle_beta   90.00
_cell.angle_gamma   90.00
#
_symmetry.space_group_name_H-M   'P 1'
#
loop_
_entity.id
_entity.type
_entity.pdbx_description
1 polymer ?
#
loop_
_entity_poly.entity_id
_entity_poly.type
_entity_poly.pdbx_seq_one_letter_code
_entity_poly.pdbx_strand_id
1 'polypeptide(L)'
;MKTSRLFISALIGMAALTGCQPAVKTNNVCNDTCTCPATTEEVPVALLTDTPVITAPPAELKLDPFYKKYMNVNGIHVVSSWRVPDSCFYAAYISIKALTDVLPREVMKSLTDRHTRIGIMARYEGTTDIPEHAFLAKDTTLNWDVRARGLGGDAEHPFSTCAEENILAYQIDKYHAEDILIHEFAHTIHGAGILPIHPEFNDELQASLDAAVAKGRWKNVYAATNVWEYWAEGVQNWFNVNAEVNTDDGDGKHNKINTREELKAYDPGLYTILARYFPEIKEQVSRHKKTDLYHWTE
;
A
#
# COMPACT_ATOMS: atom_id res chain seq x y z
N MET A 1 -8.86 -22.02 24.87
CA MET A 1 -9.10 -21.00 23.83
C MET A 1 -7.82 -20.17 23.72
N LYS A 2 -7.03 -20.40 22.67
CA LYS A 2 -5.80 -19.63 22.42
C LYS A 2 -6.23 -18.31 21.76
N THR A 3 -5.90 -17.19 22.37
CA THR A 3 -6.10 -15.85 21.82
C THR A 3 -5.12 -15.66 20.66
N SER A 4 -5.62 -15.63 19.43
CA SER A 4 -4.88 -15.09 18.28
C SER A 4 -4.57 -13.63 18.57
N ARG A 5 -3.29 -13.26 18.49
CA ARG A 5 -2.87 -11.87 18.52
C ARG A 5 -2.98 -11.34 17.10
N LEU A 6 -3.75 -10.28 16.90
CA LEU A 6 -3.63 -9.39 15.74
C LEU A 6 -2.13 -9.05 15.60
N PHE A 7 -1.51 -9.40 14.48
CA PHE A 7 -0.12 -9.04 14.21
C PHE A 7 -0.08 -7.57 13.82
N ILE A 8 0.11 -6.72 14.83
CA ILE A 8 0.38 -5.30 14.65
C ILE A 8 1.89 -5.11 14.68
N SER A 9 2.50 -4.84 13.53
CA SER A 9 3.91 -4.48 13.45
C SER A 9 4.09 -3.01 13.85
N ALA A 10 4.55 -2.75 15.07
CA ALA A 10 4.85 -1.41 15.56
C ALA A 10 6.27 -1.37 16.12
N LEU A 11 7.17 -0.65 15.43
CA LEU A 11 8.42 -0.18 16.04
C LEU A 11 8.77 1.25 15.60
N ILE A 12 9.46 1.90 16.52
CA ILE A 12 9.57 3.34 16.76
C ILE A 12 10.86 3.86 16.13
N GLY A 13 10.76 4.91 15.31
CA GLY A 13 11.90 5.74 14.90
C GLY A 13 11.55 7.21 15.06
N MET A 14 11.93 7.80 16.20
CA MET A 14 11.72 9.22 16.50
C MET A 14 13.08 9.92 16.36
N ALA A 15 13.22 10.80 15.37
CA ALA A 15 14.33 11.73 15.28
C ALA A 15 13.78 13.12 14.98
N ALA A 16 13.74 13.97 16.00
CA ALA A 16 13.47 15.40 15.87
C ALA A 16 14.79 16.11 15.60
N LEU A 17 14.86 16.91 14.53
CA LEU A 17 15.91 17.89 14.31
C LEU A 17 15.29 19.26 14.07
N THR A 18 15.45 20.12 15.06
CA THR A 18 15.23 21.57 14.98
C THR A 18 16.48 22.24 14.40
N GLY A 19 16.34 23.05 13.35
CA GLY A 19 17.40 23.90 12.84
C GLY A 19 16.83 25.16 12.18
N CYS A 20 17.16 26.32 12.73
CA CYS A 20 16.81 27.64 12.19
C CYS A 20 17.57 27.93 10.88
N GLN A 21 16.88 28.42 9.84
CA GLN A 21 17.49 29.06 8.67
C GLN A 21 17.50 30.60 8.79
N PRO A 22 18.52 31.31 8.27
CA PRO A 22 18.41 32.70 7.87
C PRO A 22 18.20 32.87 6.36
N ALA A 23 17.43 33.89 5.98
CA ALA A 23 16.97 34.17 4.63
C ALA A 23 18.10 34.54 3.64
N VAL A 24 18.05 33.97 2.43
CA VAL A 24 18.90 34.36 1.29
C VAL A 24 18.06 35.10 0.24
N LYS A 25 18.56 36.28 -0.18
CA LYS A 25 17.96 37.17 -1.18
C LYS A 25 18.20 36.63 -2.60
N THR A 26 17.15 36.58 -3.41
CA THR A 26 17.19 36.20 -4.83
C THR A 26 17.61 37.38 -5.72
N ASN A 27 18.65 37.19 -6.55
CA ASN A 27 18.89 38.00 -7.74
C ASN A 27 19.19 37.04 -8.91
N ASN A 28 18.15 36.66 -9.66
CA ASN A 28 18.31 35.88 -10.89
C ASN A 28 18.41 36.80 -12.11
N VAL A 29 19.57 36.81 -12.75
CA VAL A 29 19.75 37.20 -14.15
C VAL A 29 19.78 35.90 -14.96
N CYS A 30 18.78 35.67 -15.81
CA CYS A 30 18.76 34.52 -16.71
C CYS A 30 19.66 34.81 -17.91
N ASN A 31 20.65 33.95 -18.16
CA ASN A 31 21.34 33.85 -19.44
C ASN A 31 20.86 32.58 -20.16
N ASP A 32 20.53 32.75 -21.44
CA ASP A 32 20.04 31.74 -22.35
C ASP A 32 21.01 30.57 -22.52
N THR A 33 20.66 29.39 -21.99
CA THR A 33 21.04 28.06 -22.49
C THR A 33 20.35 26.98 -21.63
N CYS A 34 19.04 26.81 -21.78
CA CYS A 34 18.33 25.66 -21.22
C CYS A 34 18.04 24.64 -22.33
N THR A 35 18.87 23.61 -22.42
CA THR A 35 18.48 22.34 -23.02
C THR A 35 17.37 21.73 -22.16
N CYS A 36 16.19 21.51 -22.75
CA CYS A 36 15.09 20.82 -22.10
C CYS A 36 15.48 19.36 -21.79
N PRO A 37 15.21 18.82 -20.59
CA PRO A 37 15.35 17.40 -20.34
C PRO A 37 14.35 16.63 -21.23
N ALA A 38 14.75 15.43 -21.65
CA ALA A 38 13.91 14.52 -22.42
C ALA A 38 12.57 14.30 -21.72
N THR A 39 11.48 14.39 -22.47
CA THR A 39 10.12 14.04 -22.03
C THR A 39 10.14 12.62 -21.47
N THR A 40 9.86 12.47 -20.18
CA THR A 40 9.55 11.17 -19.59
C THR A 40 8.35 10.59 -20.33
N GLU A 41 8.50 9.41 -20.94
CA GLU A 41 7.36 8.69 -21.52
C GLU A 41 6.36 8.43 -20.38
N GLU A 42 5.20 9.09 -20.43
CA GLU A 42 4.13 8.82 -19.47
C GLU A 42 3.54 7.44 -19.74
N VAL A 43 3.74 6.51 -18.80
CA VAL A 43 3.09 5.20 -18.83
C VAL A 43 1.58 5.41 -18.66
N PRO A 44 0.74 4.90 -19.57
CA PRO A 44 -0.70 5.07 -19.43
C PRO A 44 -1.20 4.35 -18.17
N VAL A 45 -2.04 5.05 -17.40
CA VAL A 45 -2.80 4.43 -16.30
C VAL A 45 -3.74 3.39 -16.91
N ALA A 46 -3.81 2.23 -16.27
CA ALA A 46 -4.72 1.15 -16.64
C ALA A 46 -6.14 1.71 -16.81
N LEU A 47 -6.73 1.45 -17.98
CA LEU A 47 -8.04 1.99 -18.34
C LEU A 47 -9.13 1.31 -17.52
N LEU A 48 -10.11 2.10 -17.09
CA LEU A 48 -11.40 1.59 -16.64
C LEU A 48 -12.10 0.97 -17.85
N THR A 49 -12.04 -0.35 -17.98
CA THR A 49 -12.77 -1.09 -19.03
C THR A 49 -14.27 -1.12 -18.73
N ASP A 50 -14.60 -1.07 -17.45
CA ASP A 50 -15.96 -1.07 -16.91
C ASP A 50 -16.03 0.00 -15.83
N THR A 51 -17.10 0.79 -15.83
CA THR A 51 -17.40 1.72 -14.73
C THR A 51 -18.33 0.99 -13.75
N PRO A 52 -17.80 0.32 -12.71
CA PRO A 52 -18.62 -0.39 -11.74
C PRO A 52 -19.61 0.57 -11.07
N VAL A 53 -20.85 0.15 -10.92
CA VAL A 53 -21.87 0.95 -10.24
C VAL A 53 -21.60 0.97 -8.74
N ILE A 54 -21.53 2.16 -8.15
CA ILE A 54 -21.47 2.34 -6.71
C ILE A 54 -22.90 2.26 -6.16
N THR A 55 -23.13 1.38 -5.20
CA THR A 55 -24.44 1.14 -4.59
C THR A 55 -24.38 1.30 -3.08
N ALA A 56 -25.52 1.10 -2.39
CA ALA A 56 -25.50 0.80 -0.96
C ALA A 56 -24.96 -0.63 -0.73
N PRO A 57 -24.37 -0.93 0.45
CA PRO A 57 -23.97 -2.29 0.79
C PRO A 57 -25.15 -3.28 0.74
N PRO A 58 -24.96 -4.48 0.16
CA PRO A 58 -25.97 -5.53 0.18
C PRO A 58 -26.33 -5.94 1.61
N ALA A 59 -27.62 -6.11 1.89
CA ALA A 59 -28.12 -6.39 3.25
C ALA A 59 -27.60 -7.74 3.80
N GLU A 60 -27.34 -8.70 2.92
CA GLU A 60 -26.80 -10.02 3.23
C GLU A 60 -25.41 -9.97 3.87
N LEU A 61 -24.63 -8.91 3.61
CA LEU A 61 -23.31 -8.73 4.23
C LEU A 61 -23.40 -8.31 5.70
N LYS A 62 -24.57 -7.81 6.16
CA LYS A 62 -24.84 -7.38 7.54
C LYS A 62 -23.79 -6.39 8.07
N LEU A 63 -23.38 -5.46 7.22
CA LEU A 63 -22.37 -4.47 7.56
C LEU A 63 -22.92 -3.43 8.54
N ASP A 64 -22.00 -2.80 9.29
CA ASP A 64 -22.33 -1.69 10.16
C ASP A 64 -23.03 -0.56 9.37
N PRO A 65 -24.06 0.10 9.93
CA PRO A 65 -24.75 1.22 9.27
C PRO A 65 -23.86 2.40 8.89
N PHE A 66 -22.64 2.52 9.42
CA PHE A 66 -21.61 3.44 8.98
C PHE A 66 -21.38 3.36 7.46
N TYR A 67 -21.37 2.14 6.91
CA TYR A 67 -21.12 1.91 5.49
C TYR A 67 -22.35 2.30 4.65
N LYS A 68 -22.16 3.29 3.77
CA LYS A 68 -23.22 3.81 2.88
C LYS A 68 -22.95 3.57 1.41
N LYS A 69 -21.68 3.31 1.05
CA LYS A 69 -21.25 3.08 -0.33
C LYS A 69 -20.58 1.72 -0.45
N TYR A 70 -20.78 1.09 -1.59
CA TYR A 70 -20.32 -0.26 -1.90
C TYR A 70 -19.96 -0.41 -3.36
N MET A 71 -18.94 -1.23 -3.62
CA MET A 71 -18.56 -1.74 -4.92
C MET A 71 -18.04 -3.18 -4.77
N ASN A 72 -18.27 -4.03 -5.76
CA ASN A 72 -17.64 -5.34 -5.83
C ASN A 72 -16.57 -5.36 -6.92
N VAL A 73 -15.39 -5.87 -6.59
CA VAL A 73 -14.28 -6.02 -7.53
C VAL A 73 -13.79 -7.47 -7.47
N ASN A 74 -14.11 -8.28 -8.49
CA ASN A 74 -13.75 -9.70 -8.56
C ASN A 74 -14.12 -10.50 -7.28
N GLY A 75 -15.22 -10.15 -6.62
CA GLY A 75 -15.67 -10.77 -5.37
C GLY A 75 -15.15 -10.11 -4.09
N ILE A 76 -14.22 -9.15 -4.18
CA ILE A 76 -13.76 -8.33 -3.04
C ILE A 76 -14.76 -7.20 -2.80
N HIS A 77 -15.19 -7.04 -1.54
CA HIS A 77 -16.17 -6.03 -1.16
C HIS A 77 -15.48 -4.72 -0.78
N VAL A 78 -15.68 -3.67 -1.55
CA VAL A 78 -15.15 -2.32 -1.25
C VAL A 78 -16.26 -1.50 -0.62
N VAL A 79 -16.01 -0.92 0.56
CA VAL A 79 -17.02 -0.22 1.37
C VAL A 79 -16.49 1.09 1.92
N SER A 80 -17.37 2.06 2.13
CA SER A 80 -17.02 3.31 2.81
C SER A 80 -18.24 3.97 3.44
N SER A 81 -18.00 5.03 4.22
CA SER A 81 -19.03 5.99 4.57
C SER A 81 -19.56 6.74 3.33
N TRP A 82 -20.58 7.57 3.52
CA TRP A 82 -21.11 8.42 2.46
C TRP A 82 -20.16 9.56 2.05
N ARG A 83 -19.12 9.84 2.85
CA ARG A 83 -18.24 11.02 2.67
C ARG A 83 -17.17 10.82 1.60
N VAL A 84 -16.75 9.58 1.37
CA VAL A 84 -15.75 9.24 0.35
C VAL A 84 -16.32 9.55 -1.05
N PRO A 85 -15.61 10.28 -1.92
CA PRO A 85 -16.09 10.61 -3.25
C PRO A 85 -16.08 9.38 -4.18
N ASP A 86 -16.96 9.37 -5.19
CA ASP A 86 -17.03 8.27 -6.17
C ASP A 86 -15.72 8.09 -6.96
N SER A 87 -14.99 9.18 -7.21
CA SER A 87 -13.67 9.14 -7.85
C SER A 87 -12.67 8.26 -7.10
N CYS A 88 -12.77 8.19 -5.77
CA CYS A 88 -11.91 7.35 -4.95
C CYS A 88 -12.20 5.86 -5.18
N PHE A 89 -13.48 5.49 -5.29
CA PHE A 89 -13.88 4.12 -5.61
C PHE A 89 -13.37 3.68 -6.99
N TYR A 90 -13.44 4.55 -8.00
CA TYR A 90 -12.94 4.22 -9.33
C TYR A 90 -11.41 4.12 -9.37
N ALA A 91 -10.69 4.93 -8.59
CA ALA A 91 -9.24 4.79 -8.44
C ALA A 91 -8.89 3.47 -7.72
N ALA A 92 -9.56 3.15 -6.62
CA ALA A 92 -9.39 1.89 -5.90
C ALA A 92 -9.71 0.68 -6.78
N TYR A 93 -10.76 0.76 -7.61
CA TYR A 93 -11.13 -0.29 -8.56
C TYR A 93 -9.97 -0.66 -9.49
N ILE A 94 -9.22 0.33 -10.02
CA ILE A 94 -8.08 0.07 -10.90
C ILE A 94 -7.02 -0.76 -10.18
N SER A 95 -6.60 -0.33 -8.98
CA SER A 95 -5.59 -1.03 -8.19
C SER A 95 -6.06 -2.45 -7.81
N ILE A 96 -7.26 -2.57 -7.24
CA ILE A 96 -7.80 -3.85 -6.75
C ILE A 96 -8.01 -4.81 -7.91
N LYS A 97 -8.56 -4.34 -9.03
CA LYS A 97 -8.78 -5.18 -10.22
C LYS A 97 -7.45 -5.69 -10.77
N ALA A 98 -6.43 -4.83 -10.87
CA ALA A 98 -5.13 -5.24 -11.37
C ALA A 98 -4.46 -6.30 -10.49
N LEU A 99 -4.57 -6.18 -9.16
CA LEU A 99 -4.06 -7.20 -8.24
C LEU A 99 -4.88 -8.49 -8.35
N THR A 100 -6.21 -8.42 -8.47
CA THR A 100 -7.08 -9.60 -8.39
C THR A 100 -7.31 -10.34 -9.71
N ASP A 101 -7.20 -9.68 -10.86
CA ASP A 101 -7.35 -10.30 -12.19
C ASP A 101 -6.30 -11.39 -12.44
N VAL A 102 -5.15 -11.26 -11.79
CA VAL A 102 -3.95 -12.04 -12.10
C VAL A 102 -3.60 -13.08 -11.04
N LEU A 103 -4.20 -12.97 -9.84
CA LEU A 103 -3.92 -13.89 -8.75
C LEU A 103 -4.31 -15.33 -9.12
N PRO A 104 -3.58 -16.35 -8.61
CA PRO A 104 -3.96 -17.74 -8.78
C PRO A 104 -5.39 -17.99 -8.30
N ARG A 105 -6.13 -18.83 -9.04
CA ARG A 105 -7.57 -19.05 -8.83
C ARG A 105 -7.89 -19.49 -7.40
N GLU A 106 -7.06 -20.34 -6.83
CA GLU A 106 -7.15 -20.85 -5.47
C GLU A 106 -6.96 -19.75 -4.42
N VAL A 107 -6.06 -18.79 -4.66
CA VAL A 107 -5.86 -17.61 -3.80
C VAL A 107 -7.09 -16.71 -3.87
N MET A 108 -7.60 -16.41 -5.08
CA MET A 108 -8.83 -15.64 -5.24
C MET A 108 -10.02 -16.31 -4.57
N LYS A 109 -10.17 -17.63 -4.73
CA LYS A 109 -11.22 -18.40 -4.05
C LYS A 109 -11.09 -18.27 -2.54
N SER A 110 -9.88 -18.39 -2.01
CA SER A 110 -9.58 -18.25 -0.58
C SER A 110 -10.00 -16.87 -0.04
N LEU A 111 -9.74 -15.79 -0.78
CA LEU A 111 -10.20 -14.44 -0.45
C LEU A 111 -11.73 -14.32 -0.49
N THR A 112 -12.36 -14.78 -1.56
CA THR A 112 -13.82 -14.64 -1.73
C THR A 112 -14.63 -15.50 -0.76
N ASP A 113 -14.16 -16.71 -0.44
CA ASP A 113 -14.82 -17.59 0.54
C ASP A 113 -14.83 -16.97 1.95
N ARG A 114 -13.89 -16.06 2.21
CA ARG A 114 -13.77 -15.33 3.49
C ARG A 114 -14.48 -13.99 3.49
N HIS A 115 -15.20 -13.66 2.41
CA HIS A 115 -15.84 -12.36 2.25
C HIS A 115 -14.85 -11.20 2.45
N THR A 116 -13.64 -11.31 1.91
CA THR A 116 -12.60 -10.27 2.04
C THR A 116 -13.14 -8.89 1.65
N ARG A 117 -12.80 -7.88 2.45
CA ARG A 117 -13.28 -6.50 2.27
C ARG A 117 -12.13 -5.50 2.28
N ILE A 118 -12.40 -4.35 1.67
CA ILE A 118 -11.55 -3.15 1.72
C ILE A 118 -12.42 -1.98 2.18
N GLY A 119 -12.01 -1.31 3.24
CA GLY A 119 -12.67 -0.11 3.76
C GLY A 119 -11.92 1.16 3.34
N ILE A 120 -12.63 2.13 2.76
CA ILE A 120 -12.04 3.43 2.43
C ILE A 120 -12.45 4.44 3.50
N MET A 121 -11.47 5.04 4.15
CA MET A 121 -11.65 6.15 5.09
C MET A 121 -11.70 7.47 4.34
N ALA A 122 -12.68 8.33 4.63
CA ALA A 122 -12.65 9.70 4.13
C ALA A 122 -11.50 10.49 4.79
N ARG A 123 -11.12 11.62 4.21
CA ARG A 123 -10.04 12.49 4.73
C ARG A 123 -10.32 13.00 6.14
N TYR A 124 -11.60 13.11 6.51
CA TYR A 124 -12.06 13.57 7.82
C TYR A 124 -12.51 12.42 8.74
N GLU A 125 -12.15 11.19 8.42
CA GLU A 125 -12.38 10.00 9.23
C GLU A 125 -11.02 9.43 9.63
N GLY A 126 -10.86 9.04 10.89
CA GLY A 126 -9.68 8.37 11.42
C GLY A 126 -9.73 6.85 11.24
N THR A 127 -8.63 6.20 11.61
CA THR A 127 -8.56 4.73 11.67
C THR A 127 -9.60 4.18 12.64
N THR A 128 -9.84 4.86 13.76
CA THR A 128 -10.78 4.42 14.80
C THR A 128 -12.25 4.75 14.48
N ASP A 129 -12.53 5.53 13.44
CA ASP A 129 -13.90 5.76 12.94
C ASP A 129 -14.43 4.56 12.14
N ILE A 130 -13.53 3.71 11.63
CA ILE A 130 -13.91 2.45 10.99
C ILE A 130 -14.45 1.47 12.05
N PRO A 131 -15.68 0.95 11.90
CA PRO A 131 -16.32 0.12 12.92
C PRO A 131 -15.48 -1.07 13.40
N GLU A 132 -14.82 -1.75 12.46
CA GLU A 132 -13.94 -2.91 12.73
C GLU A 132 -12.68 -2.53 13.53
N HIS A 133 -12.27 -1.26 13.51
CA HIS A 133 -11.07 -0.74 14.16
C HIS A 133 -11.38 0.13 15.38
N ALA A 134 -12.65 0.38 15.70
CA ALA A 134 -13.06 1.29 16.77
C ALA A 134 -12.50 0.91 18.16
N PHE A 135 -12.16 -0.36 18.36
CA PHE A 135 -11.52 -0.82 19.60
C PHE A 135 -10.14 -0.19 19.83
N LEU A 136 -9.43 0.23 18.77
CA LEU A 136 -8.10 0.85 18.83
C LEU A 136 -8.12 2.23 19.52
N ALA A 137 -9.27 2.89 19.61
CA ALA A 137 -9.42 4.12 20.39
C ALA A 137 -9.14 3.93 21.89
N LYS A 138 -9.15 2.68 22.36
CA LYS A 138 -8.84 2.31 23.76
C LYS A 138 -7.35 2.06 24.00
N ASP A 139 -6.53 2.05 22.96
CA ASP A 139 -5.09 1.91 23.09
C ASP A 139 -4.49 3.17 23.71
N THR A 140 -3.92 3.05 24.91
CA THR A 140 -3.31 4.17 25.63
C THR A 140 -1.84 4.37 25.29
N THR A 141 -1.25 3.51 24.46
CA THR A 141 0.17 3.55 24.09
C THR A 141 0.41 4.28 22.77
N LEU A 142 -0.60 4.32 21.91
CA LEU A 142 -0.49 4.85 20.56
C LEU A 142 -1.79 5.48 20.12
N ASN A 143 -1.71 6.70 19.57
CA ASN A 143 -2.84 7.31 18.88
C ASN A 143 -2.94 6.76 17.46
N TRP A 144 -3.88 5.84 17.24
CA TRP A 144 -4.08 5.16 15.97
C TRP A 144 -4.53 6.07 14.82
N ASP A 145 -5.28 7.13 15.12
CA ASP A 145 -5.74 8.10 14.11
C ASP A 145 -4.60 8.98 13.58
N VAL A 146 -3.54 9.14 14.36
CA VAL A 146 -2.31 9.81 13.92
C VAL A 146 -1.34 8.81 13.29
N ARG A 147 -1.25 7.60 13.85
CA ARG A 147 -0.28 6.58 13.43
C ARG A 147 -0.56 6.05 12.03
N ALA A 148 -1.79 5.65 11.75
CA ALA A 148 -2.12 4.84 10.58
C ALA A 148 -3.18 5.51 9.71
N ARG A 149 -3.03 5.37 8.40
CA ARG A 149 -4.04 5.71 7.38
C ARG A 149 -4.34 4.52 6.46
N GLY A 150 -3.95 3.33 6.90
CA GLY A 150 -4.25 2.05 6.31
C GLY A 150 -3.88 0.94 7.31
N LEU A 151 -4.54 -0.20 7.18
CA LEU A 151 -4.26 -1.42 7.95
C LEU A 151 -4.55 -2.63 7.09
N GLY A 152 -3.67 -3.63 7.11
CA GLY A 152 -3.85 -4.91 6.45
C GLY A 152 -4.70 -5.90 7.25
N GLY A 153 -5.28 -6.86 6.56
CA GLY A 153 -6.08 -7.93 7.14
C GLY A 153 -5.38 -9.29 7.15
N ASP A 154 -5.97 -10.24 7.86
CA ASP A 154 -5.52 -11.63 7.95
C ASP A 154 -6.69 -12.62 7.75
N ALA A 155 -6.45 -13.91 7.95
CA ALA A 155 -7.49 -14.93 7.77
C ALA A 155 -8.66 -14.82 8.76
N GLU A 156 -8.45 -14.24 9.95
CA GLU A 156 -9.48 -14.06 10.98
C GLU A 156 -10.26 -12.76 10.74
N HIS A 157 -9.55 -11.72 10.30
CA HIS A 157 -10.09 -10.40 9.97
C HIS A 157 -9.65 -10.02 8.54
N PRO A 158 -10.31 -10.55 7.48
CA PRO A 158 -9.91 -10.36 6.08
C PRO A 158 -10.34 -8.99 5.57
N PHE A 159 -9.84 -7.93 6.20
CA PHE A 159 -10.28 -6.56 5.98
C PHE A 159 -9.07 -5.62 5.94
N SER A 160 -8.81 -5.05 4.76
CA SER A 160 -7.85 -3.94 4.64
C SER A 160 -8.58 -2.61 4.76
N THR A 161 -7.90 -1.57 5.23
CA THR A 161 -8.34 -0.19 5.07
C THR A 161 -7.28 0.68 4.41
N CYS A 162 -7.72 1.73 3.73
CA CYS A 162 -6.85 2.79 3.21
C CYS A 162 -7.62 4.11 3.17
N ALA A 163 -6.90 5.23 3.25
CA ALA A 163 -7.45 6.57 3.24
C ALA A 163 -7.65 7.11 1.82
N GLU A 164 -8.72 7.90 1.63
CA GLU A 164 -9.04 8.50 0.34
C GLU A 164 -7.93 9.41 -0.19
N GLU A 165 -7.23 10.13 0.70
CA GLU A 165 -6.14 11.02 0.30
C GLU A 165 -4.96 10.27 -0.28
N ASN A 166 -4.71 9.02 0.15
CA ASN A 166 -3.69 8.18 -0.43
C ASN A 166 -4.17 7.63 -1.77
N ILE A 167 -5.33 6.97 -1.84
CA ILE A 167 -5.86 6.40 -3.10
C ILE A 167 -5.94 7.44 -4.24
N LEU A 168 -6.24 8.70 -3.90
CA LEU A 168 -6.31 9.81 -4.87
C LEU A 168 -5.00 10.59 -5.05
N ALA A 169 -3.91 10.16 -4.38
CA ALA A 169 -2.58 10.78 -4.39
C ALA A 169 -2.62 12.29 -4.08
N TYR A 170 -3.37 12.68 -3.05
CA TYR A 170 -3.37 14.06 -2.58
C TYR A 170 -2.03 14.39 -1.92
N GLN A 171 -1.44 15.53 -2.27
CA GLN A 171 -0.17 15.98 -1.69
C GLN A 171 -0.17 16.15 -0.17
N ILE A 172 -1.34 16.35 0.45
CA ILE A 172 -1.44 16.47 1.91
C ILE A 172 -1.27 15.12 2.62
N ASP A 173 -1.36 14.02 1.89
CA ASP A 173 -1.10 12.70 2.45
C ASP A 173 0.34 12.61 2.94
N LYS A 174 0.51 12.07 4.15
CA LYS A 174 1.84 11.82 4.73
C LYS A 174 2.56 10.65 4.04
N TYR A 175 1.82 9.83 3.28
CA TYR A 175 2.32 8.73 2.46
C TYR A 175 2.24 9.03 0.95
N HIS A 176 2.28 10.31 0.55
CA HIS A 176 2.07 10.72 -0.85
C HIS A 176 3.02 10.06 -1.88
N ALA A 177 4.18 9.56 -1.46
CA ALA A 177 5.16 8.91 -2.32
C ALA A 177 4.90 7.42 -2.56
N GLU A 178 3.88 6.82 -1.95
CA GLU A 178 3.61 5.38 -2.02
C GLU A 178 2.10 5.05 -2.02
N ASP A 179 1.72 3.91 -2.61
CA ASP A 179 0.33 3.44 -2.60
C ASP A 179 0.07 2.51 -1.40
N ILE A 180 -0.60 3.04 -0.38
CA ILE A 180 -0.98 2.32 0.85
C ILE A 180 -2.11 1.31 0.56
N LEU A 181 -3.01 1.55 -0.41
CA LEU A 181 -4.03 0.56 -0.74
C LEU A 181 -3.38 -0.74 -1.26
N ILE A 182 -2.37 -0.63 -2.11
CA ILE A 182 -1.62 -1.78 -2.62
C ILE A 182 -0.86 -2.48 -1.50
N HIS A 183 -0.20 -1.74 -0.61
CA HIS A 183 0.49 -2.29 0.56
C HIS A 183 -0.46 -3.09 1.47
N GLU A 184 -1.53 -2.45 1.93
CA GLU A 184 -2.43 -3.06 2.91
C GLU A 184 -3.26 -4.19 2.31
N PHE A 185 -3.55 -4.14 1.00
CA PHE A 185 -4.19 -5.26 0.33
C PHE A 185 -3.21 -6.40 0.06
N ALA A 186 -1.91 -6.13 -0.12
CA ALA A 186 -0.88 -7.17 -0.19
C ALA A 186 -0.82 -7.98 1.12
N HIS A 187 -0.89 -7.32 2.29
CA HIS A 187 -1.03 -8.01 3.58
C HIS A 187 -2.25 -8.93 3.61
N THR A 188 -3.41 -8.46 3.14
CA THR A 188 -4.63 -9.30 3.09
C THR A 188 -4.53 -10.45 2.10
N ILE A 189 -3.93 -10.25 0.92
CA ILE A 189 -3.66 -11.33 -0.04
C ILE A 189 -2.77 -12.39 0.61
N HIS A 190 -1.74 -11.98 1.35
CA HIS A 190 -0.86 -12.87 2.09
C HIS A 190 -1.61 -13.61 3.20
N GLY A 191 -2.26 -12.89 4.11
CA GLY A 191 -2.86 -13.42 5.32
C GLY A 191 -4.16 -14.20 5.09
N ALA A 192 -5.08 -13.66 4.28
CA ALA A 192 -6.39 -14.24 4.03
C ALA A 192 -6.43 -15.09 2.74
N GLY A 193 -5.60 -14.76 1.75
CA GLY A 193 -5.56 -15.45 0.47
C GLY A 193 -4.62 -16.66 0.49
N ILE A 194 -3.33 -16.41 0.73
CA ILE A 194 -2.24 -17.39 0.53
C ILE A 194 -2.07 -18.30 1.74
N LEU A 195 -1.83 -17.77 2.95
CA LEU A 195 -1.49 -18.57 4.13
C LEU A 195 -2.51 -19.67 4.47
N PRO A 196 -3.82 -19.49 4.28
CA PRO A 196 -4.77 -20.55 4.59
C PRO A 196 -4.71 -21.77 3.66
N ILE A 197 -4.11 -21.62 2.46
CA ILE A 197 -3.95 -22.71 1.48
C ILE A 197 -2.48 -23.15 1.31
N HIS A 198 -1.53 -22.27 1.67
CA HIS A 198 -0.08 -22.48 1.64
C HIS A 198 0.53 -22.04 2.99
N PRO A 199 0.35 -22.82 4.07
CA PRO A 199 0.84 -22.44 5.41
C PRO A 199 2.36 -22.33 5.50
N GLU A 200 3.10 -23.00 4.62
CA GLU A 200 4.56 -22.95 4.49
C GLU A 200 5.09 -21.64 3.90
N PHE A 201 4.21 -20.78 3.38
CA PHE A 201 4.62 -19.59 2.63
C PHE A 201 5.45 -18.60 3.47
N ASN A 202 5.19 -18.51 4.78
CA ASN A 202 6.01 -17.69 5.67
C ASN A 202 7.43 -18.23 5.84
N ASP A 203 7.62 -19.55 5.82
CA ASP A 203 8.97 -20.14 5.90
C ASP A 203 9.76 -19.83 4.62
N GLU A 204 9.09 -19.84 3.46
CA GLU A 204 9.68 -19.45 2.18
C GLU A 204 10.08 -17.96 2.16
N LEU A 205 9.18 -17.07 2.60
CA LEU A 205 9.48 -15.64 2.72
C LEU A 205 10.63 -15.37 3.68
N GLN A 206 10.65 -16.04 4.84
CA GLN A 206 11.72 -15.89 5.82
C GLN A 206 13.06 -16.32 5.25
N ALA A 207 13.12 -17.48 4.57
CA ALA A 207 14.35 -17.96 3.94
C ALA A 207 14.86 -16.98 2.85
N SER A 208 13.96 -16.37 2.08
CA SER A 208 14.32 -15.35 1.09
C SER A 208 14.84 -14.08 1.75
N LEU A 209 14.15 -13.58 2.78
CA LEU A 209 14.55 -12.40 3.53
C LEU A 209 15.93 -12.59 4.19
N ASP A 210 16.14 -13.72 4.86
CA ASP A 210 17.42 -14.05 5.50
C ASP A 210 18.56 -14.10 4.47
N ALA A 211 18.32 -14.70 3.30
CA ALA A 211 19.29 -14.76 2.22
C ALA A 211 19.60 -13.38 1.61
N ALA A 212 18.62 -12.48 1.56
CA ALA A 212 18.81 -11.11 1.10
C ALA A 212 19.61 -10.29 2.12
N VAL A 213 19.22 -10.33 3.40
CA VAL A 213 19.90 -9.63 4.50
C VAL A 213 21.34 -10.13 4.67
N ALA A 214 21.60 -11.44 4.53
CA ALA A 214 22.96 -12.00 4.56
C ALA A 214 23.87 -11.45 3.44
N LYS A 215 23.29 -10.94 2.34
CA LYS A 215 24.00 -10.26 1.24
C LYS A 215 24.07 -8.74 1.43
N GLY A 216 23.70 -8.22 2.60
CA GLY A 216 23.71 -6.79 2.91
C GLY A 216 22.55 -6.01 2.31
N ARG A 217 21.47 -6.68 1.88
CA ARG A 217 20.27 -6.04 1.32
C ARG A 217 19.27 -5.67 2.42
N TRP A 218 18.34 -4.79 2.07
CA TRP A 218 17.28 -4.31 2.97
C TRP A 218 17.82 -3.75 4.30
N LYS A 219 18.93 -3.01 4.22
CA LYS A 219 19.53 -2.35 5.38
C LYS A 219 18.69 -1.16 5.80
N ASN A 220 18.29 -1.11 7.07
CA ASN A 220 17.58 0.03 7.68
C ASN A 220 16.36 0.50 6.86
N VAL A 221 15.53 -0.45 6.44
CA VAL A 221 14.29 -0.21 5.71
C VAL A 221 13.15 -1.05 6.31
N TYR A 222 11.92 -0.60 6.08
CA TYR A 222 10.72 -1.18 6.64
C TYR A 222 10.50 -2.61 6.14
N ALA A 223 10.85 -2.90 4.88
CA ALA A 223 10.79 -4.22 4.26
C ALA A 223 11.56 -5.32 5.04
N ALA A 224 12.58 -4.96 5.84
CA ALA A 224 13.33 -5.93 6.65
C ALA A 224 12.75 -6.17 8.05
N THR A 225 11.65 -5.50 8.41
CA THR A 225 11.07 -5.60 9.77
C THR A 225 10.58 -7.00 10.08
N ASN A 226 9.87 -7.63 9.14
CA ASN A 226 9.41 -9.01 9.20
C ASN A 226 8.94 -9.48 7.81
N VAL A 227 8.54 -10.75 7.69
CA VAL A 227 8.10 -11.35 6.41
C VAL A 227 6.84 -10.71 5.81
N TRP A 228 5.96 -10.12 6.62
CA TRP A 228 4.76 -9.45 6.14
C TRP A 228 5.11 -8.14 5.45
N GLU A 229 5.97 -7.32 6.06
CA GLU A 229 6.44 -6.08 5.42
C GLU A 229 7.34 -6.38 4.22
N TYR A 230 8.17 -7.42 4.30
CA TYR A 230 8.97 -7.87 3.17
C TYR A 230 8.10 -8.22 1.95
N TRP A 231 6.97 -8.88 2.18
CA TRP A 231 5.99 -9.15 1.14
C TRP A 231 5.31 -7.87 0.65
N ALA A 232 4.73 -7.06 1.53
CA ALA A 232 3.92 -5.90 1.16
C ALA A 232 4.72 -4.81 0.42
N GLU A 233 5.92 -4.47 0.94
CA GLU A 233 6.87 -3.57 0.28
C GLU A 233 7.33 -4.13 -1.07
N GLY A 234 7.55 -5.45 -1.13
CA GLY A 234 7.84 -6.16 -2.36
C GLY A 234 6.74 -6.01 -3.42
N VAL A 235 5.48 -6.10 -3.02
CA VAL A 235 4.32 -5.90 -3.90
C VAL A 235 4.24 -4.45 -4.37
N GLN A 236 4.46 -3.45 -3.51
CA GLN A 236 4.54 -2.04 -3.96
C GLN A 236 5.66 -1.84 -4.98
N ASN A 237 6.84 -2.42 -4.74
CA ASN A 237 7.95 -2.42 -5.70
C ASN A 237 7.54 -3.08 -7.02
N TRP A 238 6.88 -4.24 -6.96
CA TRP A 238 6.40 -4.97 -8.16
C TRP A 238 5.49 -4.13 -9.06
N PHE A 239 4.68 -3.26 -8.47
CA PHE A 239 3.75 -2.38 -9.19
C PHE A 239 4.30 -0.97 -9.41
N ASN A 240 5.57 -0.70 -9.06
CA ASN A 240 6.25 0.58 -9.23
C ASN A 240 5.57 1.73 -8.48
N VAL A 241 5.11 1.45 -7.25
CA VAL A 241 4.34 2.37 -6.40
C VAL A 241 4.88 2.47 -4.97
N ASN A 242 6.13 2.06 -4.74
CA ASN A 242 6.79 2.29 -3.46
C ASN A 242 7.52 3.64 -3.46
N ALA A 243 7.78 4.20 -2.29
CA ALA A 243 8.56 5.41 -2.14
C ALA A 243 10.06 5.14 -2.38
N GLU A 244 10.70 6.02 -3.17
CA GLU A 244 12.15 6.00 -3.36
C GLU A 244 12.81 7.05 -2.46
N VAL A 245 13.93 6.69 -1.85
CA VAL A 245 14.88 7.66 -1.29
C VAL A 245 16.28 7.38 -1.83
N ASN A 246 17.02 8.43 -2.15
CA ASN A 246 18.34 8.32 -2.78
C ASN A 246 19.45 7.92 -1.78
N THR A 247 19.29 6.78 -1.11
CA THR A 247 20.28 6.22 -0.17
C THR A 247 20.27 4.69 -0.20
N ASP A 248 21.46 4.09 -0.27
CA ASP A 248 21.62 2.63 -0.15
C ASP A 248 21.60 2.15 1.31
N ASP A 249 21.81 3.08 2.25
CA ASP A 249 21.84 2.80 3.68
C ASP A 249 20.44 2.76 4.32
N GLY A 250 19.39 3.11 3.56
CA GLY A 250 18.01 3.23 4.03
C GLY A 250 17.78 4.45 4.94
N ASP A 251 16.55 4.97 4.96
CA ASP A 251 16.16 6.09 5.83
C ASP A 251 15.39 5.63 7.10
N GLY A 252 15.35 4.33 7.36
CA GLY A 252 14.50 3.69 8.38
C GLY A 252 13.17 3.18 7.83
N LYS A 253 12.80 3.54 6.59
CA LYS A 253 11.59 3.09 5.90
C LYS A 253 11.87 2.58 4.49
N HIS A 254 12.51 3.39 3.66
CA HIS A 254 12.72 3.14 2.24
C HIS A 254 14.21 3.22 1.87
N ASN A 255 14.53 2.76 0.66
CA ASN A 255 15.81 2.92 -0.01
C ASN A 255 15.58 3.26 -1.49
N LYS A 256 16.58 3.04 -2.36
CA LYS A 256 16.48 3.29 -3.81
C LYS A 256 15.65 2.25 -4.59
N ILE A 257 15.13 1.22 -3.93
CA ILE A 257 14.46 0.10 -4.60
C ILE A 257 12.97 0.34 -4.51
N ASN A 258 12.37 0.86 -5.58
CA ASN A 258 10.95 1.14 -5.63
C ASN A 258 10.24 0.66 -6.90
N THR A 259 11.00 0.06 -7.82
CA THR A 259 10.48 -0.57 -9.03
C THR A 259 10.71 -2.06 -9.08
N ARG A 260 9.93 -2.73 -9.92
CA ARG A 260 10.05 -4.16 -10.22
C ARG A 260 11.37 -4.47 -10.90
N GLU A 261 11.81 -3.59 -11.79
CA GLU A 261 13.07 -3.74 -12.51
C GLU A 261 14.26 -3.68 -11.55
N GLU A 262 14.26 -2.73 -10.61
CA GLU A 262 15.26 -2.65 -9.54
C GLU A 262 15.17 -3.86 -8.61
N LEU A 263 13.96 -4.26 -8.21
CA LEU A 263 13.74 -5.42 -7.34
C LEU A 263 14.31 -6.70 -7.97
N LYS A 264 14.15 -6.91 -9.27
CA LYS A 264 14.70 -8.07 -9.99
C LYS A 264 16.22 -8.18 -9.86
N ALA A 265 16.91 -7.05 -9.93
CA ALA A 265 18.37 -7.00 -9.78
C ALA A 265 18.79 -7.04 -8.31
N TYR A 266 18.09 -6.30 -7.46
CA TYR A 266 18.43 -6.10 -6.06
C TYR A 266 18.04 -7.29 -5.19
N ASP A 267 16.86 -7.87 -5.34
CA ASP A 267 16.42 -9.07 -4.62
C ASP A 267 15.69 -10.08 -5.54
N PRO A 268 16.44 -10.85 -6.35
CA PRO A 268 15.87 -11.89 -7.20
C PRO A 268 15.09 -12.98 -6.44
N GLY A 269 15.31 -13.15 -5.13
CA GLY A 269 14.56 -14.12 -4.32
C GLY A 269 13.12 -13.66 -4.15
N LEU A 270 12.94 -12.44 -3.63
CA LEU A 270 11.61 -11.82 -3.51
C LEU A 270 10.92 -11.68 -4.87
N TYR A 271 11.66 -11.21 -5.89
CA TYR A 271 11.13 -11.10 -7.25
C TYR A 271 10.55 -12.43 -7.75
N THR A 272 11.26 -13.54 -7.52
CA THR A 272 10.79 -14.87 -7.97
C THR A 272 9.53 -15.30 -7.23
N ILE A 273 9.44 -15.01 -5.92
CA ILE A 273 8.26 -15.30 -5.12
C ILE A 273 7.04 -14.52 -5.64
N LEU A 274 7.20 -13.20 -5.86
CA LEU A 274 6.15 -12.31 -6.35
C LEU A 274 5.68 -12.69 -7.75
N ALA A 275 6.60 -13.05 -8.64
CA ALA A 275 6.29 -13.45 -10.02
C ALA A 275 5.35 -14.66 -10.14
N ARG A 276 5.21 -15.47 -9.08
CA ARG A 276 4.23 -16.58 -9.05
C ARG A 276 2.79 -16.11 -8.85
N TYR A 277 2.61 -14.96 -8.22
CA TYR A 277 1.29 -14.40 -7.88
C TYR A 277 0.90 -13.24 -8.79
N PHE A 278 1.88 -12.49 -9.29
CA PHE A 278 1.68 -11.31 -10.11
C PHE A 278 2.53 -11.43 -11.39
N PRO A 279 1.93 -11.55 -12.58
CA PRO A 279 2.64 -11.40 -13.84
C PRO A 279 3.05 -9.95 -14.05
N GLU A 280 4.05 -9.74 -14.91
CA GLU A 280 4.47 -8.39 -15.29
C GLU A 280 3.38 -7.71 -16.12
N ILE A 281 2.93 -6.56 -15.65
CA ILE A 281 2.01 -5.67 -16.37
C ILE A 281 2.72 -4.37 -16.73
N LYS A 282 2.34 -3.77 -17.85
CA LYS A 282 2.98 -2.55 -18.37
C LYS A 282 2.25 -1.29 -17.94
N GLU A 283 0.96 -1.42 -17.68
CA GLU A 283 0.07 -0.35 -17.30
C GLU A 283 0.33 0.08 -15.86
N GLN A 284 0.17 1.36 -15.59
CA GLN A 284 0.22 1.87 -14.23
C GLN A 284 -1.12 1.63 -13.54
N VAL A 285 -1.10 0.99 -12.37
CA VAL A 285 -2.33 0.54 -11.68
C VAL A 285 -2.76 1.44 -10.54
N SER A 286 -2.04 2.54 -10.33
CA SER A 286 -2.24 3.47 -9.21
C SER A 286 -2.13 4.91 -9.67
N ARG A 287 -2.68 5.84 -8.88
CA ARG A 287 -2.41 7.28 -8.99
C ARG A 287 -0.98 7.64 -8.59
N HIS A 288 -0.35 6.86 -7.72
CA HIS A 288 1.06 7.04 -7.34
C HIS A 288 1.97 6.58 -8.47
N LYS A 289 3.01 7.36 -8.76
CA LYS A 289 4.04 7.11 -9.77
C LYS A 289 5.34 6.72 -9.06
N LYS A 290 6.18 5.90 -9.70
CA LYS A 290 7.53 5.55 -9.18
C LYS A 290 8.44 6.75 -8.95
N THR A 291 8.27 7.82 -9.72
CA THR A 291 9.05 9.04 -9.51
C THR A 291 8.28 9.89 -8.52
N ASP A 292 8.88 10.15 -7.36
CA ASP A 292 8.36 11.17 -6.47
C ASP A 292 8.55 12.54 -7.12
N LEU A 293 7.44 13.13 -7.56
CA LEU A 293 7.43 14.47 -8.17
C LEU A 293 7.31 15.58 -7.11
N TYR A 294 7.27 15.22 -5.84
CA TYR A 294 6.92 16.10 -4.73
C TYR A 294 8.08 16.27 -3.74
N HIS A 295 9.29 16.41 -4.26
CA HIS A 295 10.42 16.89 -3.46
C HIS A 295 10.24 18.38 -3.13
N TRP A 296 9.76 18.66 -1.92
CA TRP A 296 9.92 20.00 -1.34
C TRP A 296 11.38 20.18 -0.94
N THR A 297 12.14 20.91 -1.74
CA THR A 297 13.37 21.54 -1.25
C THR A 297 12.96 22.71 -0.38
N GLU A 298 13.23 22.63 0.93
CA GLU A 298 13.06 23.74 1.89
C GLU A 298 13.77 25.02 1.45
#